data_AF-A0A5D0MJK9-F1
#
_entry.id   AF-A0A5D0MJK9-F1
#
_cell.length_a   1.000
_cell.length_b   1.000
_cell.length_c   1.000
_cell.angle_alpha   90.00
_cell.angle_beta   90.00
_cell.angle_gamma   90.00
#
_symmetry.space_group_name_H-M   'P 1'
#
loop_
_entity.id
_entity.type
_entity.pdbx_description
1 polymer ?
#
loop_
_entity_poly.entity_id
_entity_poly.type
_entity_poly.pdbx_seq_one_letter_code
_entity_poly.pdbx_strand_id
1 'polypeptide(L)'
;MKLLRHKKFIKDFKKLKLTDSQFEKLIKYLHLLQEEKNLPVEAKDHELLGKWKNFREFHVGGDLIVIYCINRDEIILTRMGTHSQLFE
;
A
#
# COMPACT_ATOMS: atom_id res chain seq x y z
N MET A 1 2.55 -13.13 -7.85
CA MET A 1 3.28 -11.88 -8.20
C MET A 1 4.52 -11.61 -7.32
N LYS A 2 5.58 -11.03 -7.90
CA LYS A 2 6.81 -10.59 -7.20
C LYS A 2 6.57 -9.27 -6.48
N LEU A 3 6.93 -9.19 -5.20
CA LEU A 3 6.82 -7.97 -4.40
C LEU A 3 8.11 -7.15 -4.46
N LEU A 4 8.00 -5.89 -4.88
CA LEU A 4 9.09 -4.92 -4.94
C LEU A 4 8.79 -3.71 -4.05
N ARG A 5 9.85 -3.07 -3.55
CA ARG A 5 9.75 -1.88 -2.68
C ARG A 5 10.52 -0.73 -3.29
N HIS A 6 9.83 0.36 -3.59
CA HIS A 6 10.45 1.59 -4.03
C HIS A 6 11.27 2.23 -2.89
N LYS A 7 12.31 3.00 -3.25
CA LYS A 7 13.20 3.65 -2.26
C LYS A 7 12.43 4.58 -1.30
N LYS A 8 11.38 5.25 -1.78
CA LYS A 8 10.53 6.11 -0.93
C LYS A 8 9.72 5.28 0.06
N PHE A 9 9.04 4.21 -0.38
CA PHE A 9 8.36 3.28 0.51
C PHE A 9 9.26 2.77 1.63
N ILE A 10 10.49 2.36 1.33
CA ILE A 10 11.44 1.87 2.36
C ILE A 10 11.74 2.97 3.39
N LYS A 11 11.92 4.23 2.95
CA LYS A 11 12.15 5.37 3.85
C LYS A 11 10.91 5.70 4.69
N ASP A 12 9.73 5.65 4.08
CA ASP A 12 8.45 5.90 4.76
C ASP A 12 8.21 4.85 5.83
N PHE A 13 8.30 3.56 5.46
CA PHE A 13 8.10 2.42 6.35
C PHE A 13 9.01 2.48 7.58
N LYS A 14 10.29 2.86 7.40
CA LYS A 14 11.25 3.00 8.52
C LYS A 14 10.86 4.09 9.53
N LYS A 15 10.10 5.10 9.12
CA LYS A 15 9.68 6.21 9.99
C LYS A 15 8.38 5.92 10.71
N LEU A 16 7.59 4.98 10.22
CA LEU A 16 6.29 4.64 10.77
C LEU A 16 6.44 3.73 11.99
N LYS A 17 5.58 3.96 12.99
CA LYS A 17 5.36 3.03 14.10
C LYS A 17 4.00 2.39 13.87
N LEU A 18 4.01 1.16 13.38
CA LEU A 18 2.79 0.39 13.18
C LEU A 18 2.35 -0.21 14.52
N THR A 19 1.04 -0.22 14.76
CA THR A 19 0.48 -1.13 15.76
C THR A 19 0.55 -2.57 15.26
N ASP A 20 0.49 -3.55 16.16
CA ASP A 20 0.49 -4.97 15.77
C ASP A 20 -0.65 -5.28 14.79
N SER A 21 -1.84 -4.73 15.04
CA SER A 21 -2.99 -4.90 14.14
C SER A 21 -2.75 -4.30 12.74
N GLN A 22 -2.09 -3.14 12.64
CA GLN A 22 -1.74 -2.56 11.33
C GLN A 22 -0.67 -3.40 10.62
N PHE A 23 0.29 -3.94 11.37
CA PHE A 23 1.32 -4.81 10.82
C PHE A 23 0.72 -6.12 10.29
N GLU A 24 -0.15 -6.77 11.06
CA GLU A 24 -0.88 -7.98 10.63
C GLU A 24 -1.70 -7.73 9.35
N LYS A 25 -2.44 -6.63 9.30
CA LYS A 25 -3.20 -6.23 8.11
C LYS A 25 -2.30 -6.01 6.90
N LEU A 26 -1.18 -5.30 7.07
CA LEU A 26 -0.21 -5.10 5.99
C LEU A 26 0.28 -6.44 5.43
N ILE A 27 0.71 -7.38 6.29
CA ILE A 27 1.19 -8.69 5.84
C ILE A 27 0.07 -9.46 5.12
N LYS A 28 -1.15 -9.49 5.69
CA LYS A 28 -2.31 -10.15 5.09
C LYS A 28 -2.63 -9.59 3.71
N TYR A 29 -2.67 -8.27 3.56
CA TYR A 29 -3.04 -7.63 2.30
C TYR A 29 -1.96 -7.83 1.23
N LEU A 30 -0.68 -7.73 1.60
CA LEU A 30 0.41 -8.01 0.67
C LEU A 30 0.36 -9.46 0.18
N HIS A 31 0.07 -10.41 1.06
CA HIS A 31 -0.10 -11.81 0.66
C HIS A 31 -1.27 -11.99 -0.32
N LEU A 32 -2.43 -11.39 -0.06
CA LEU A 32 -3.58 -11.44 -0.97
C LEU A 32 -3.26 -10.86 -2.35
N LEU A 33 -2.55 -9.72 -2.40
CA LEU A 33 -2.11 -9.15 -3.67
C LEU A 33 -1.16 -10.09 -4.41
N GLN A 34 -0.21 -10.72 -3.72
CA GLN A 34 0.73 -11.67 -4.34
C GLN A 34 0.03 -12.89 -4.94
N GLU A 35 -1.10 -13.30 -4.36
CA GLU A 35 -1.98 -14.38 -4.81
C GLU A 35 -3.02 -13.92 -5.85
N GLU A 36 -2.95 -12.65 -6.31
CA GLU A 36 -3.89 -12.05 -7.27
C GLU A 36 -5.35 -12.08 -6.78
N LYS A 37 -5.53 -12.01 -5.46
CA LYS A 37 -6.84 -11.94 -4.80
C LYS A 37 -7.20 -10.51 -4.46
N ASN A 38 -8.51 -10.23 -4.48
CA ASN A 38 -9.04 -8.94 -4.04
C ASN A 38 -8.75 -8.70 -2.55
N LEU A 39 -8.45 -7.44 -2.21
CA LEU A 39 -8.35 -7.02 -0.83
C LEU A 39 -9.74 -6.98 -0.17
N PRO A 40 -9.82 -7.18 1.16
CA PRO A 40 -11.07 -7.01 1.89
C PRO A 40 -11.64 -5.59 1.75
N VAL A 41 -12.97 -5.44 1.84
CA VAL A 41 -13.66 -4.15 1.64
C VAL A 41 -13.16 -3.08 2.61
N GLU A 42 -12.80 -3.46 3.83
CA GLU A 42 -12.24 -2.55 4.85
C GLU A 42 -10.88 -1.96 4.48
N ALA A 43 -10.15 -2.57 3.53
CA ALA A 43 -8.90 -2.03 3.00
C ALA A 43 -9.14 -0.85 2.04
N LYS A 44 -10.40 -0.64 1.58
CA LYS A 44 -10.78 0.45 0.67
C LYS A 44 -9.86 0.57 -0.55
N ASP A 45 -9.48 -0.57 -1.13
CA ASP A 45 -8.60 -0.59 -2.29
C ASP A 45 -9.23 0.08 -3.50
N HIS A 46 -8.57 1.08 -4.07
CA HIS A 46 -9.07 1.80 -5.24
C HIS A 46 -7.94 2.46 -6.06
N GLU A 47 -8.26 2.81 -7.31
CA GLU A 47 -7.33 3.54 -8.18
C GLU A 47 -7.25 5.02 -7.80
N LEU A 48 -6.03 5.55 -7.82
CA LEU A 48 -5.77 6.96 -7.62
C LEU A 48 -5.92 7.75 -8.93
N LEU A 49 -6.24 9.03 -8.79
CA LEU A 49 -6.44 9.96 -9.89
C LEU A 49 -5.28 10.97 -10.02
N GLY A 50 -5.28 11.75 -11.10
CA GLY A 50 -4.34 12.85 -11.32
C GLY A 50 -2.89 12.39 -11.46
N LYS A 51 -1.97 12.98 -10.67
CA LYS A 51 -0.52 12.66 -10.69
C LYS A 51 -0.21 11.20 -10.35
N TRP A 52 -1.16 10.52 -9.72
CA TRP A 52 -1.07 9.12 -9.31
C TRP A 52 -1.88 8.19 -10.23
N LYS A 53 -2.19 8.61 -11.46
CA LYS A 53 -2.85 7.75 -12.45
C LYS A 53 -2.09 6.43 -12.61
N ASN A 54 -2.82 5.31 -12.61
CA ASN A 54 -2.33 3.92 -12.64
C ASN A 54 -1.67 3.43 -11.33
N PHE A 55 -1.74 4.22 -10.25
CA PHE A 55 -1.48 3.73 -8.91
C PHE A 55 -2.78 3.39 -8.22
N ARG A 56 -2.68 2.53 -7.21
CA ARG A 56 -3.74 2.14 -6.32
C ARG A 56 -3.34 2.46 -4.90
N GLU A 57 -4.33 2.63 -4.03
CA GLU A 57 -4.09 2.74 -2.60
C GLU A 57 -5.00 1.82 -1.80
N PHE A 58 -4.50 1.38 -0.65
CA PHE A 58 -5.30 0.69 0.36
C PHE A 58 -4.93 1.15 1.77
N HIS A 59 -5.90 1.08 2.68
CA HIS A 59 -5.77 1.39 4.09
C HIS A 59 -5.36 0.16 4.89
N VAL A 60 -4.31 0.27 5.71
CA VAL A 60 -3.94 -0.76 6.69
C VAL A 60 -4.55 -0.50 8.07
N GLY A 61 -5.17 0.66 8.28
CA GLY A 61 -5.94 1.00 9.48
C GLY A 61 -5.84 2.48 9.85
N GLY A 62 -6.95 3.07 10.28
CA GLY A 62 -7.04 4.52 10.50
C GLY A 62 -6.75 5.28 9.20
N ASP A 63 -5.92 6.31 9.31
CA ASP A 63 -5.49 7.14 8.18
C ASP A 63 -4.24 6.59 7.46
N LEU A 64 -3.75 5.39 7.84
CA LEU A 64 -2.50 4.87 7.29
C LEU A 64 -2.73 4.10 5.98
N ILE A 65 -2.07 4.55 4.92
CA ILE A 65 -2.23 4.09 3.55
C ILE A 65 -0.94 3.51 2.99
N VAL A 66 -1.07 2.55 2.08
CA VAL A 66 -0.02 2.11 1.15
C VAL A 66 -0.42 2.49 -0.27
N ILE A 67 0.45 3.19 -0.99
CA ILE A 67 0.31 3.43 -2.43
C ILE A 67 1.17 2.40 -3.18
N TYR A 68 0.58 1.72 -4.14
CA TYR A 68 1.24 0.71 -4.95
C TYR A 68 0.83 0.78 -6.42
N CYS A 69 1.56 0.11 -7.29
CA CYS A 69 1.11 -0.18 -8.65
C CYS A 69 1.41 -1.63 -9.01
N ILE A 70 0.70 -2.12 -10.02
CA ILE A 70 0.91 -3.44 -10.61
C ILE A 70 1.51 -3.24 -12.00
N ASN A 71 2.61 -3.94 -12.28
CA ASN A 71 3.22 -3.97 -13.60
C ASN A 71 3.56 -5.41 -13.98
N ARG A 72 2.82 -5.99 -14.93
CA ARG A 72 2.92 -7.41 -15.30
C ARG A 72 2.80 -8.27 -14.03
N ASP A 73 3.84 -9.03 -13.69
CA ASP A 73 3.88 -9.93 -12.55
C ASP A 73 4.47 -9.29 -11.28
N GLU A 74 4.62 -7.97 -11.25
CA GLU A 74 5.22 -7.23 -10.14
C GLU A 74 4.22 -6.33 -9.42
N ILE A 75 4.23 -6.40 -8.07
CA ILE A 75 3.58 -5.43 -7.19
C ILE A 75 4.65 -4.51 -6.65
N ILE A 76 4.54 -3.21 -6.92
CA ILE A 76 5.55 -2.22 -6.54
C ILE A 76 4.98 -1.31 -5.45
N LEU A 77 5.42 -1.54 -4.21
CA LEU A 77 5.08 -0.69 -3.08
C LEU A 77 5.83 0.65 -3.20
N THR A 78 5.09 1.74 -3.38
CA THR A 78 5.64 3.02 -3.85
C THR A 78 5.79 4.05 -2.74
N ARG A 79 4.77 4.21 -1.89
CA ARG A 79 4.74 5.08 -0.71
C ARG A 79 3.92 4.44 0.42
N MET A 80 4.16 4.88 1.64
CA MET A 80 3.31 4.57 2.80
C MET A 80 3.22 5.80 3.71
N GLY A 81 2.10 6.03 4.37
CA GLY A 81 1.94 7.21 5.23
C GLY A 81 0.49 7.59 5.46
N THR A 82 0.27 8.66 6.22
CA THR A 82 -1.05 9.27 6.38
C THR A 82 -1.50 9.99 5.11
N HIS A 83 -2.78 10.34 4.97
CA HIS A 83 -3.26 11.12 3.82
C HIS A 83 -2.45 12.41 3.65
N SER A 84 -2.24 13.17 4.73
CA SER A 84 -1.45 14.41 4.71
C SER A 84 -0.01 14.21 4.24
N GLN A 85 0.65 13.10 4.63
CA GLN A 85 2.03 12.83 4.21
C GLN A 85 2.17 12.46 2.72
N LEU A 86 1.09 12.03 2.08
CA LEU A 86 1.11 11.46 0.74
C LEU A 86 0.49 12.38 -0.32
N PHE A 87 -0.49 13.18 0.05
CA PHE A 87 -1.30 13.97 -0.88
C PHE A 87 -1.25 15.48 -0.69
N GLU A 88 -0.66 15.98 0.40
CA GLU A 88 -0.34 17.40 0.60
C GLU A 88 0.91 17.83 -0.20
#